data_AF-A0A1Z4NBL9-F1
#
_entry.id   AF-A0A1Z4NBL9-F1
#
_cell.length_a   1.000
_cell.length_b   1.000
_cell.length_c   1.000
_cell.angle_alpha   90.00
_cell.angle_beta   90.00
_cell.angle_gamma   90.00
#
_symmetry.space_group_name_H-M   'P 1'
#
loop_
_entity.id
_entity.type
_entity.pdbx_description
1 polymer ?
#
loop_
_entity_poly.entity_id
_entity_poly.type
_entity_poly.pdbx_seq_one_letter_code
_entity_poly.pdbx_strand_id
1 'polypeptide(L)'
;MYYPNDIEEICYEQNHIEKVWDEMKQVIPTYFQQYIDTESGYSIPESEIEKLAVKFGSTCKPKSKPKDTKKILERLLKESIKDYEKDRQRYQDILDLESLAEYKIDVSAFKNTILRNQIPIINKTLKNIHAKELDKFRAAFNTTQPGDLFKVIYNIVQLANEWHNEWYKEKEFEEIDTCDGLEYYELDKEAYIAYGVIGGGIKSHFIYKLFPEMYPNRSREAVWALYYLSSKKKFGCKEDSQFLMINAREGTTQQNYFYPYALFSFYAVRIYRQLKELYAKHGVSLPIEYRFVLVDSFLSFVARTHQSEIDDLKKKAESYHYEY
;
A
#
# COMPACT_ATOMS: atom_id res chain seq x y z
N MET A 1 23.05 -4.01 -10.99
CA MET A 1 22.90 -4.55 -9.64
C MET A 1 21.63 -5.39 -9.65
N TYR A 2 21.79 -6.68 -9.87
CA TYR A 2 20.72 -7.67 -9.68
C TYR A 2 20.58 -7.77 -8.16
N TYR A 3 19.40 -7.53 -7.62
CA TYR A 3 19.09 -7.82 -6.22
C TYR A 3 18.45 -9.22 -6.24
N PRO A 4 19.24 -10.31 -6.17
CA PRO A 4 18.65 -11.55 -5.74
C PRO A 4 18.32 -11.36 -4.26
N ASN A 5 17.21 -11.95 -3.84
CA ASN A 5 16.81 -12.16 -2.46
C ASN A 5 15.66 -11.26 -2.01
N ASP A 6 14.59 -12.00 -1.78
CA ASP A 6 13.48 -11.75 -0.88
C ASP A 6 13.91 -11.10 0.45
N ILE A 7 12.88 -10.67 1.19
CA ILE A 7 13.01 -10.32 2.59
C ILE A 7 13.71 -11.45 3.39
N GLU A 8 14.39 -11.10 4.48
CA GLU A 8 15.13 -12.07 5.30
C GLU A 8 14.24 -13.22 5.80
N GLU A 9 14.74 -14.46 5.78
CA GLU A 9 13.99 -15.68 6.16
C GLU A 9 13.24 -15.59 7.49
N ILE A 10 13.85 -14.93 8.48
CA ILE A 10 13.23 -14.68 9.79
C ILE A 10 11.86 -13.99 9.67
N CYS A 11 11.64 -13.20 8.61
CA CYS A 11 10.40 -12.47 8.39
C CYS A 11 9.20 -13.36 8.06
N TYR A 12 9.46 -14.62 7.64
CA TYR A 12 8.41 -15.62 7.41
C TYR A 12 8.10 -16.44 8.67
N GLU A 13 8.90 -16.34 9.74
CA GLU A 13 8.64 -17.06 10.97
C GLU A 13 7.43 -16.48 11.72
N GLN A 14 6.48 -17.34 12.12
CA GLN A 14 5.27 -16.89 12.83
C GLN A 14 5.60 -16.07 14.09
N ASN A 15 6.63 -16.45 14.86
CA ASN A 15 7.05 -15.71 16.05
C ASN A 15 7.53 -14.29 15.70
N HIS A 16 8.26 -14.13 14.60
CA HIS A 16 8.66 -12.81 14.12
C HIS A 16 7.44 -11.98 13.70
N ILE A 17 6.53 -12.59 12.94
CA ILE A 17 5.29 -11.95 12.50
C ILE A 17 4.47 -11.45 13.70
N GLU A 18 4.33 -12.27 14.75
CA GLU A 18 3.63 -11.87 15.97
C GLU A 18 4.33 -10.72 16.69
N LYS A 19 5.66 -10.73 16.81
CA LYS A 19 6.39 -9.61 17.45
C LYS A 19 6.18 -8.28 16.74
N VAL A 20 6.15 -8.31 15.40
CA VAL A 20 5.91 -7.12 14.58
C VAL A 20 4.48 -6.65 14.76
N TRP A 21 3.51 -7.57 14.71
CA TRP A 21 2.11 -7.25 14.95
C TRP A 21 1.87 -6.71 16.37
N ASP A 22 2.53 -7.26 17.37
CA ASP A 22 2.43 -6.83 18.77
C ASP A 22 2.87 -5.37 18.97
N GLU A 23 3.82 -4.90 18.17
CA GLU A 23 4.18 -3.49 18.15
C GLU A 23 3.11 -2.68 17.42
N MET A 24 2.74 -3.10 16.21
CA MET A 24 1.78 -2.36 15.38
C MET A 24 0.44 -2.17 16.07
N LYS A 25 -0.07 -3.20 16.75
CA LYS A 25 -1.36 -3.15 17.46
C LYS A 25 -1.36 -2.11 18.58
N GLN A 26 -0.22 -1.82 19.20
CA GLN A 26 -0.11 -0.80 20.24
C GLN A 26 -0.06 0.61 19.66
N VAL A 27 0.50 0.74 18.45
CA VAL A 27 0.74 2.03 17.79
C VAL A 27 -0.47 2.51 16.98
N ILE A 28 -1.25 1.59 16.40
CA ILE A 28 -2.42 1.89 15.56
C ILE A 28 -3.42 2.84 16.24
N PRO A 29 -3.83 2.67 17.51
CA PRO A 29 -4.77 3.58 18.16
C PRO A 29 -4.30 5.04 18.18
N THR A 30 -2.99 5.28 18.31
CA THR A 30 -2.41 6.62 18.29
C THR A 30 -2.56 7.28 16.92
N TYR A 31 -2.21 6.57 15.84
CA TYR A 31 -2.42 7.08 14.49
C TYR A 31 -3.90 7.20 14.14
N PHE A 32 -4.76 6.32 14.65
CA PHE A 32 -6.20 6.41 14.45
C PHE A 32 -6.78 7.68 15.08
N GLN A 33 -6.34 8.03 16.29
CA GLN A 33 -6.72 9.29 16.90
C GLN A 33 -6.23 10.49 16.07
N GLN A 34 -4.98 10.47 15.60
CA GLN A 34 -4.46 11.52 14.72
C GLN A 34 -5.22 11.61 13.39
N TYR A 35 -5.65 10.48 12.83
CA TYR A 35 -6.46 10.40 11.61
C TYR A 35 -7.80 11.13 11.78
N ILE A 36 -8.43 11.00 12.96
CA ILE A 36 -9.65 11.74 13.32
C ILE A 36 -9.33 13.21 13.54
N ASP A 37 -8.33 13.51 14.38
CA ASP A 37 -8.04 14.86 14.85
C ASP A 37 -7.62 15.78 13.71
N THR A 38 -6.89 15.22 12.74
CA THR A 38 -6.42 15.94 11.56
C THR A 38 -7.34 15.77 10.35
N GLU A 39 -8.44 15.02 10.49
CA GLU A 39 -9.35 14.70 9.37
C GLU A 39 -8.55 14.16 8.17
N SER A 40 -7.78 13.08 8.35
CA SER A 40 -6.88 12.48 7.35
C SER A 40 -5.75 13.41 6.86
N GLY A 41 -5.26 14.29 7.74
CA GLY A 41 -4.17 15.23 7.46
C GLY A 41 -4.59 16.53 6.76
N TYR A 42 -5.90 16.78 6.56
CA TYR A 42 -6.40 18.01 5.95
C TYR A 42 -6.51 19.19 6.93
N SER A 43 -6.51 18.93 8.23
CA SER A 43 -6.58 19.95 9.28
C SER A 43 -5.32 19.94 10.16
N ILE A 44 -4.95 21.13 10.62
CA ILE A 44 -3.79 21.32 11.49
C ILE A 44 -4.12 20.79 12.89
N PRO A 45 -3.27 19.95 13.50
CA PRO A 45 -3.46 19.50 14.88
C PRO A 45 -3.59 20.68 15.84
N GLU A 46 -4.43 20.58 16.87
CA GLU A 46 -4.60 21.65 17.86
C GLU A 46 -3.27 22.03 18.53
N SER A 47 -2.38 21.05 18.76
CA SER A 47 -1.03 21.29 19.30
C SER A 47 -0.17 22.19 18.41
N GLU A 48 -0.30 22.08 17.09
CA GLU A 48 0.42 22.95 16.14
C GLU A 48 -0.20 24.36 16.13
N ILE A 49 -1.53 24.45 16.22
CA ILE A 49 -2.24 25.74 16.36
C ILE A 49 -1.81 26.44 17.67
N GLU A 50 -1.68 25.70 18.78
CA GLU A 50 -1.19 26.23 20.06
C GLU A 50 0.26 26.73 19.94
N LYS A 51 1.16 25.95 19.31
CA LYS A 51 2.55 26.39 19.06
C LYS A 51 2.61 27.68 18.23
N LEU A 52 1.78 27.78 17.18
CA LEU A 52 1.69 28.98 16.36
C LEU A 52 1.13 30.16 17.16
N ALA A 53 0.05 29.95 17.92
CA ALA A 53 -0.54 30.99 18.77
C ALA A 53 0.49 31.55 19.77
N VAL A 54 1.29 30.69 20.40
CA VAL A 54 2.40 31.09 21.29
C VAL A 54 3.46 31.87 20.52
N LYS A 55 3.88 31.39 19.34
CA LYS A 55 4.87 32.10 18.48
C LYS A 55 4.41 33.50 18.07
N PHE A 56 3.11 33.71 17.92
CA PHE A 56 2.52 35.01 17.58
C PHE A 56 2.08 35.83 18.81
N GLY A 57 2.46 35.44 20.03
CA GLY A 57 2.20 36.20 21.25
C GLY A 57 0.76 36.14 21.75
N SER A 58 -0.06 35.21 21.28
CA SER A 58 -1.42 34.99 21.77
C SER A 58 -1.40 34.18 23.06
N THR A 59 -2.09 34.69 24.09
CA THR A 59 -2.28 34.01 25.39
C THR A 59 -3.59 33.21 25.46
N CYS A 60 -4.44 33.32 24.45
CA CYS A 60 -5.73 32.64 24.40
C CYS A 60 -5.58 31.28 23.71
N LYS A 61 -5.95 30.20 24.41
CA LYS A 61 -6.14 28.90 23.76
C LYS A 61 -7.29 29.00 22.75
N PRO A 62 -7.08 28.65 21.47
CA PRO A 62 -8.17 28.59 20.51
C PRO A 62 -9.24 27.63 21.03
N LYS A 63 -10.47 28.10 21.20
CA LYS A 63 -11.60 27.21 21.52
C LYS A 63 -11.98 26.46 20.25
N SER A 64 -11.58 25.20 20.13
CA SER A 64 -12.11 24.35 19.06
C SER A 64 -13.57 24.00 19.35
N LYS A 65 -14.38 23.92 18.29
CA LYS A 65 -15.73 23.39 18.42
C LYS A 65 -15.62 21.89 18.75
N PRO A 66 -16.49 21.35 19.62
CA PRO A 66 -16.55 19.91 19.86
C PRO A 66 -16.73 19.19 18.51
N LYS A 67 -15.77 18.34 18.18
CA LYS A 67 -15.77 17.55 16.94
C LYS A 67 -16.68 16.34 17.12
N ASP A 68 -17.62 16.16 16.20
CA ASP A 68 -18.45 14.97 16.14
C ASP A 68 -17.64 13.85 15.45
N THR A 69 -16.91 13.07 16.25
CA THR A 69 -16.02 12.01 15.75
C THR A 69 -16.73 11.03 14.83
N LYS A 70 -17.99 10.69 15.13
CA LYS A 70 -18.79 9.79 14.30
C LYS A 70 -18.96 10.37 12.90
N LYS A 71 -19.40 11.63 12.80
CA LYS A 71 -19.56 12.30 11.49
C LYS A 71 -18.24 12.47 10.73
N ILE A 72 -17.14 12.73 11.44
CA ILE A 72 -15.81 12.80 10.83
C ILE A 72 -15.47 11.45 10.20
N LEU A 73 -15.59 10.36 10.95
CA LEU A 73 -15.28 9.01 10.46
C LEU A 73 -16.17 8.59 9.29
N GLU A 74 -17.49 8.85 9.35
CA GLU A 74 -18.43 8.58 8.26
C GLU A 74 -18.06 9.37 7.00
N ARG A 75 -17.68 10.64 7.13
CA ARG A 75 -17.24 11.47 6.01
C ARG A 75 -15.93 10.96 5.42
N LEU A 76 -14.92 10.66 6.25
CA LEU A 76 -13.63 10.15 5.80
C LEU A 76 -13.78 8.83 5.02
N LEU A 77 -14.63 7.92 5.52
CA LEU A 77 -14.97 6.68 4.84
C LEU A 77 -15.63 6.93 3.48
N LYS A 78 -16.60 7.85 3.43
CA LYS A 78 -17.29 8.21 2.18
C LYS A 78 -16.33 8.82 1.17
N GLU A 79 -15.41 9.66 1.62
CA GLU A 79 -14.37 10.27 0.78
C GLU A 79 -13.39 9.22 0.25
N SER A 80 -12.93 8.29 1.09
CA SER A 80 -12.04 7.21 0.64
C SER A 80 -12.69 6.31 -0.40
N ILE A 81 -13.98 5.95 -0.22
CA ILE A 81 -14.73 5.16 -1.20
C ILE A 81 -14.91 5.94 -2.50
N LYS A 82 -15.30 7.22 -2.41
CA LYS A 82 -15.44 8.08 -3.58
C LYS A 82 -14.14 8.19 -4.37
N ASP A 83 -13.01 8.35 -3.68
CA ASP A 83 -11.69 8.45 -4.31
C ASP A 83 -11.26 7.14 -4.95
N TYR A 84 -11.54 6.01 -4.30
CA TYR A 84 -11.32 4.68 -4.85
C TYR A 84 -12.14 4.43 -6.13
N GLU A 85 -13.40 4.84 -6.16
CA GLU A 85 -14.31 4.59 -7.31
C GLU A 85 -14.02 5.46 -8.53
N LYS A 86 -13.31 6.60 -8.38
CA LYS A 86 -13.02 7.55 -9.48
C LYS A 86 -12.45 6.90 -10.74
N ASP A 87 -11.62 5.88 -10.58
CA ASP A 87 -10.96 5.21 -11.69
C ASP A 87 -11.17 3.69 -11.71
N ARG A 88 -11.98 3.13 -10.80
CA ARG A 88 -12.21 1.68 -10.66
C ARG A 88 -12.81 1.06 -11.91
N GLN A 89 -13.83 1.68 -12.51
CA GLN A 89 -14.53 1.14 -13.67
C GLN A 89 -13.56 0.79 -14.82
N ARG A 90 -12.54 1.62 -15.06
CA ARG A 90 -11.54 1.35 -16.10
C ARG A 90 -10.75 0.07 -15.84
N TYR A 91 -10.44 -0.21 -14.57
CA TYR A 91 -9.79 -1.47 -14.22
C TYR A 91 -10.73 -2.65 -14.43
N GLN A 92 -11.99 -2.53 -14.04
CA GLN A 92 -13.00 -3.57 -14.23
C GLN A 92 -13.22 -3.88 -15.71
N ASP A 93 -13.36 -2.87 -16.56
CA ASP A 93 -13.59 -3.05 -17.99
C ASP A 93 -12.39 -3.73 -18.69
N ILE A 94 -11.17 -3.32 -18.34
CA ILE A 94 -9.94 -3.78 -19.04
C ILE A 94 -9.44 -5.12 -18.49
N LEU A 95 -9.61 -5.35 -17.19
CA LEU A 95 -9.15 -6.57 -16.50
C LEU A 95 -10.28 -7.57 -16.30
N ASP A 96 -11.37 -7.44 -17.06
CA ASP A 96 -12.37 -8.50 -17.19
C ASP A 96 -11.82 -9.66 -18.03
N LEU A 97 -12.18 -10.90 -17.69
CA LEU A 97 -11.65 -12.09 -18.35
C LEU A 97 -12.12 -12.21 -19.82
N GLU A 98 -13.32 -11.74 -20.15
CA GLU A 98 -13.81 -11.72 -21.53
C GLU A 98 -13.04 -10.67 -22.34
N SER A 99 -12.90 -9.44 -21.80
CA SER A 99 -12.07 -8.39 -22.40
C SER A 99 -10.64 -8.86 -22.66
N LEU A 100 -10.01 -9.53 -21.68
CA LEU A 100 -8.66 -10.07 -21.84
C LEU A 100 -8.60 -11.15 -22.93
N ALA A 101 -9.62 -11.99 -23.06
CA ALA A 101 -9.69 -12.99 -24.13
C ALA A 101 -9.70 -12.35 -25.53
N GLU A 102 -10.37 -11.21 -25.70
CA GLU A 102 -10.32 -10.42 -26.94
C GLU A 102 -8.94 -9.82 -27.18
N TYR A 103 -8.33 -9.23 -26.15
CA TYR A 103 -7.00 -8.61 -26.24
C TYR A 103 -5.88 -9.61 -26.57
N LYS A 104 -6.09 -10.90 -26.32
CA LYS A 104 -5.15 -11.97 -26.70
C LYS A 104 -4.90 -12.03 -28.21
N ILE A 105 -5.84 -11.57 -29.04
CA ILE A 105 -5.72 -11.56 -30.51
C ILE A 105 -4.63 -10.58 -30.96
N ASP A 106 -4.51 -9.42 -30.30
CA ASP A 106 -3.47 -8.42 -30.56
C ASP A 106 -2.87 -7.89 -29.24
N VAL A 107 -1.94 -8.68 -28.69
CA VAL A 107 -1.22 -8.34 -27.47
C VAL A 107 -0.34 -7.09 -27.63
N SER A 108 0.03 -6.72 -28.86
CA SER A 108 0.80 -5.50 -29.13
C SER A 108 -0.08 -4.26 -28.94
N ALA A 109 -1.29 -4.27 -29.49
CA ALA A 109 -2.28 -3.22 -29.26
C ALA A 109 -2.67 -3.15 -27.78
N PHE A 110 -2.85 -4.30 -27.11
CA PHE A 110 -3.11 -4.32 -25.66
C PHE A 110 -2.03 -3.58 -24.86
N LYS A 111 -0.75 -3.90 -25.07
CA LYS A 111 0.34 -3.21 -24.37
C LYS A 111 0.42 -1.72 -24.73
N ASN A 112 0.48 -1.43 -26.02
CA ASN A 112 0.88 -0.10 -26.50
C ASN A 112 -0.27 0.92 -26.49
N THR A 113 -1.52 0.46 -26.46
CA THR A 113 -2.71 1.30 -26.46
C THR A 113 -3.47 1.18 -25.16
N ILE A 114 -3.90 -0.02 -24.78
CA ILE A 114 -4.80 -0.24 -23.62
C ILE A 114 -4.04 -0.04 -22.30
N LEU A 115 -3.02 -0.86 -22.02
CA LEU A 115 -2.23 -0.76 -20.79
C LEU A 115 -1.54 0.59 -20.65
N ARG A 116 -0.90 1.08 -21.72
CA ARG A 116 -0.17 2.35 -21.71
C ARG A 116 -1.08 3.54 -21.38
N ASN A 117 -2.26 3.61 -21.99
CA ASN A 117 -3.07 4.84 -21.98
C ASN A 117 -4.28 4.78 -21.06
N GLN A 118 -4.87 3.60 -20.89
CA GLN A 118 -6.17 3.45 -20.25
C GLN A 118 -6.07 2.93 -18.81
N ILE A 119 -5.05 2.13 -18.48
CA ILE A 119 -4.77 1.72 -17.08
C ILE A 119 -4.15 2.88 -16.30
N PRO A 120 -4.86 3.47 -15.31
CA PRO A 120 -4.44 4.70 -14.65
C PRO A 120 -3.06 4.64 -13.99
N ILE A 121 -2.74 3.58 -13.23
CA ILE A 121 -1.45 3.46 -12.52
C ILE A 121 -0.26 3.39 -13.49
N ILE A 122 -0.39 2.62 -14.58
CA ILE A 122 0.63 2.53 -15.64
C ILE A 122 0.74 3.87 -16.36
N ASN A 123 -0.38 4.48 -16.78
CA ASN A 123 -0.37 5.73 -17.50
C ASN A 123 0.30 6.85 -16.70
N LYS A 124 -0.06 6.99 -15.41
CA LYS A 124 0.54 7.98 -14.50
C LYS A 124 2.04 7.74 -14.34
N THR A 125 2.47 6.49 -14.22
CA THR A 125 3.89 6.13 -14.04
C THR A 125 4.71 6.42 -15.30
N LEU A 126 4.15 6.17 -16.48
CA LEU A 126 4.80 6.49 -17.76
C LEU A 126 4.86 8.00 -18.02
N LYS A 127 3.80 8.75 -17.71
CA LYS A 127 3.70 10.20 -17.98
C LYS A 127 4.47 11.06 -16.99
N ASN A 128 4.79 10.56 -15.80
CA ASN A 128 5.56 11.32 -14.81
C ASN A 128 7.07 11.35 -15.18
N ILE A 129 7.40 12.14 -16.20
CA ILE A 129 8.76 12.28 -16.75
C ILE A 129 9.75 12.96 -15.81
N HIS A 130 9.27 13.67 -14.78
CA HIS A 130 10.13 14.38 -13.83
C HIS A 130 10.63 13.48 -12.69
N ALA A 131 9.91 12.40 -12.38
CA ALA A 131 10.30 11.41 -11.38
C ALA A 131 11.38 10.46 -11.93
N LYS A 132 12.65 10.71 -11.59
CA LYS A 132 13.81 9.91 -12.06
C LYS A 132 13.77 8.47 -11.57
N GLU A 133 13.18 8.21 -10.41
CA GLU A 133 12.99 6.87 -9.87
C GLU A 133 12.09 5.99 -10.75
N LEU A 134 11.31 6.59 -11.66
CA LEU A 134 10.46 5.89 -12.61
C LEU A 134 11.14 5.63 -13.98
N ASP A 135 12.38 6.09 -14.18
CA ASP A 135 13.13 5.84 -15.43
C ASP A 135 13.33 4.35 -15.69
N LYS A 136 13.65 3.58 -14.64
CA LYS A 136 13.79 2.13 -14.71
C LYS A 136 12.49 1.46 -15.16
N PHE A 137 11.36 1.91 -14.62
CA PHE A 137 10.04 1.41 -15.02
C PHE A 137 9.73 1.76 -16.48
N ARG A 138 9.95 3.01 -16.90
CA ARG A 138 9.72 3.43 -18.29
C ARG A 138 10.55 2.61 -19.28
N ALA A 139 11.84 2.42 -18.99
CA ALA A 139 12.73 1.61 -19.80
C ALA A 139 12.23 0.15 -19.88
N ALA A 140 11.94 -0.46 -18.73
CA ALA A 140 11.44 -1.84 -18.66
C ALA A 140 10.10 -2.00 -19.40
N PHE A 141 9.14 -1.09 -19.22
CA PHE A 141 7.85 -1.15 -19.92
C PHE A 141 8.04 -1.09 -21.43
N ASN A 142 8.91 -0.21 -21.92
CA ASN A 142 9.14 -0.10 -23.37
C ASN A 142 9.80 -1.36 -23.95
N THR A 143 10.74 -1.98 -23.25
CA THR A 143 11.50 -3.14 -23.76
C THR A 143 10.84 -4.49 -23.52
N THR A 144 9.93 -4.62 -22.54
CA THR A 144 9.24 -5.88 -22.22
C THR A 144 8.42 -6.39 -23.41
N GLN A 145 8.45 -7.69 -23.69
CA GLN A 145 7.65 -8.26 -24.78
C GLN A 145 6.15 -8.16 -24.49
N PRO A 146 5.31 -7.73 -25.45
CA PRO A 146 3.86 -7.61 -25.22
C PRO A 146 3.19 -8.91 -24.77
N GLY A 147 3.60 -10.06 -25.34
CA GLY A 147 3.06 -11.37 -24.98
C GLY A 147 3.35 -11.78 -23.55
N ASP A 148 4.58 -11.57 -23.07
CA ASP A 148 4.97 -11.89 -21.69
C ASP A 148 4.18 -11.04 -20.69
N LEU A 149 4.07 -9.74 -20.99
CA LEU A 149 3.30 -8.82 -20.15
C LEU A 149 1.82 -9.18 -20.10
N PHE A 150 1.22 -9.52 -21.26
CA PHE A 150 -0.17 -9.98 -21.33
C PHE A 150 -0.36 -11.27 -20.50
N LYS A 151 0.53 -12.26 -20.66
CA LYS A 151 0.46 -13.54 -19.93
C LYS A 151 0.46 -13.33 -18.42
N VAL A 152 1.37 -12.50 -17.90
CA VAL A 152 1.43 -12.20 -16.47
C VAL A 152 0.13 -11.55 -15.97
N ILE A 153 -0.40 -10.58 -16.71
CA ILE A 153 -1.65 -9.89 -16.33
C ILE A 153 -2.83 -10.87 -16.37
N TYR A 154 -2.93 -11.69 -17.41
CA TYR A 154 -3.95 -12.72 -17.53
C TYR A 154 -3.91 -13.69 -16.35
N ASN A 155 -2.72 -14.20 -16.01
CA ASN A 155 -2.54 -15.10 -14.86
C ASN A 155 -3.00 -14.46 -13.54
N ILE A 156 -2.62 -13.20 -13.28
CA ILE A 156 -3.02 -12.48 -12.06
C ILE A 156 -4.54 -12.35 -11.98
N VAL A 157 -5.18 -11.91 -13.06
CA VAL A 157 -6.63 -11.69 -13.11
C VAL A 157 -7.39 -13.01 -13.01
N GLN A 158 -6.92 -14.04 -13.73
CA GLN A 158 -7.50 -15.37 -13.68
C GLN A 158 -7.47 -15.93 -12.25
N LEU A 159 -6.29 -15.95 -11.62
CA LEU A 159 -6.14 -16.44 -10.25
C LEU A 159 -7.04 -15.66 -9.30
N ALA A 160 -7.09 -14.32 -9.42
CA ALA A 160 -7.92 -13.49 -8.56
C ALA A 160 -9.43 -13.78 -8.70
N ASN A 161 -9.89 -14.04 -9.92
CA ASN A 161 -11.28 -14.42 -10.18
C ASN A 161 -11.60 -15.83 -9.67
N GLU A 162 -10.74 -16.81 -9.95
CA GLU A 162 -10.87 -18.18 -9.41
C GLU A 162 -10.97 -18.13 -7.89
N TRP A 163 -10.07 -17.36 -7.27
CA TRP A 163 -10.03 -17.19 -5.83
C TRP A 163 -11.29 -16.51 -5.25
N HIS A 164 -11.68 -15.38 -5.84
CA HIS A 164 -12.91 -14.71 -5.42
C HIS A 164 -14.15 -15.61 -5.55
N ASN A 165 -14.22 -16.47 -6.58
CA ASN A 165 -15.40 -17.28 -6.84
C ASN A 165 -15.43 -18.63 -6.08
N GLU A 166 -14.28 -19.21 -5.78
CA GLU A 166 -14.20 -20.59 -5.25
C GLU A 166 -13.98 -20.68 -3.73
N TRP A 167 -13.20 -19.79 -3.12
CA TRP A 167 -12.88 -19.86 -1.68
C TRP A 167 -13.22 -18.60 -0.89
N TYR A 168 -13.32 -17.42 -1.52
CA TYR A 168 -13.64 -16.21 -0.76
C TYR A 168 -15.02 -16.30 -0.10
N LYS A 169 -15.01 -16.25 1.23
CA LYS A 169 -16.21 -16.13 2.03
C LYS A 169 -16.00 -15.06 3.08
N GLU A 170 -16.90 -14.09 3.07
CA GLU A 170 -16.77 -12.83 3.81
C GLU A 170 -16.35 -12.98 5.28
N LYS A 171 -17.03 -13.88 6.01
CA LYS A 171 -16.82 -14.14 7.44
C LYS A 171 -15.54 -14.94 7.69
N GLU A 172 -15.35 -16.03 6.95
CA GLU A 172 -14.19 -16.93 7.11
C GLU A 172 -12.88 -16.17 6.79
N PHE A 173 -12.90 -15.29 5.78
CA PHE A 173 -11.74 -14.46 5.42
C PHE A 173 -11.31 -13.54 6.56
N GLU A 174 -12.27 -12.93 7.28
CA GLU A 174 -11.97 -12.09 8.44
C GLU A 174 -11.51 -12.90 9.65
N GLU A 175 -11.49 -14.22 9.63
CA GLU A 175 -11.04 -15.06 10.75
C GLU A 175 -9.62 -15.62 10.55
N ILE A 176 -9.04 -15.51 9.34
CA ILE A 176 -7.69 -16.01 8.99
C ILE A 176 -6.60 -15.40 9.91
N ASP A 177 -5.93 -16.22 10.70
CA ASP A 177 -5.00 -15.78 11.75
C ASP A 177 -3.52 -16.13 11.49
N THR A 178 -3.24 -16.83 10.39
CA THR A 178 -1.90 -17.17 9.89
C THR A 178 -1.66 -16.60 8.50
N CYS A 179 -0.39 -16.36 8.14
CA CYS A 179 -0.04 -15.87 6.81
C CYS A 179 -0.32 -16.94 5.73
N ASP A 180 -0.02 -18.20 6.03
CA ASP A 180 -0.27 -19.34 5.13
C ASP A 180 -1.76 -19.53 4.83
N GLY A 181 -2.64 -19.24 5.80
CA GLY A 181 -4.08 -19.34 5.62
C GLY A 181 -4.67 -18.38 4.60
N LEU A 182 -3.93 -17.35 4.17
CA LEU A 182 -4.33 -16.50 3.04
C LEU A 182 -3.97 -17.11 1.68
N GLU A 183 -3.08 -18.10 1.61
CA GLU A 183 -2.58 -18.70 0.35
C GLU A 183 -1.93 -17.71 -0.65
N TYR A 184 -1.78 -16.44 -0.29
CA TYR A 184 -1.30 -15.37 -1.18
C TYR A 184 0.17 -15.48 -1.59
N TYR A 185 0.92 -16.44 -1.05
CA TYR A 185 2.29 -16.73 -1.51
C TYR A 185 2.33 -17.15 -2.98
N GLU A 186 1.24 -17.69 -3.54
CA GLU A 186 1.15 -17.99 -4.97
C GLU A 186 1.40 -16.73 -5.82
N LEU A 187 0.82 -15.59 -5.42
CA LEU A 187 0.96 -14.31 -6.12
C LEU A 187 2.39 -13.77 -6.09
N ASP A 188 3.26 -14.28 -5.22
CA ASP A 188 4.67 -13.91 -5.13
C ASP A 188 5.59 -14.74 -6.04
N LYS A 189 5.06 -15.76 -6.73
CA LYS A 189 5.81 -16.57 -7.70
C LYS A 189 6.03 -15.84 -9.03
N GLU A 190 7.06 -16.27 -9.77
CA GLU A 190 7.49 -15.67 -11.04
C GLU A 190 6.38 -15.57 -12.11
N ALA A 191 5.43 -16.51 -12.12
CA ALA A 191 4.32 -16.53 -13.07
C ALA A 191 3.39 -15.30 -12.98
N TYR A 192 3.48 -14.55 -11.88
CA TYR A 192 2.69 -13.36 -11.57
C TYR A 192 3.55 -12.08 -11.52
N ILE A 193 4.77 -12.13 -12.06
CA ILE A 193 5.72 -11.02 -12.04
C ILE A 193 6.25 -10.76 -13.45
N ALA A 194 6.17 -9.51 -13.90
CA ALA A 194 6.90 -9.02 -15.05
C ALA A 194 7.97 -8.04 -14.54
N TYR A 195 9.21 -8.51 -14.37
CA TYR A 195 10.27 -7.76 -13.68
C TYR A 195 10.44 -6.34 -14.23
N GLY A 196 10.47 -5.36 -13.32
CA GLY A 196 10.58 -3.93 -13.63
C GLY A 196 9.28 -3.27 -14.11
N VAL A 197 8.23 -4.04 -14.42
CA VAL A 197 6.94 -3.53 -14.89
C VAL A 197 5.80 -3.93 -13.96
N ILE A 198 5.49 -5.21 -13.84
CA ILE A 198 4.45 -5.75 -12.94
C ILE A 198 5.14 -6.41 -11.76
N GLY A 199 5.34 -5.63 -10.70
CA GLY A 199 5.77 -6.13 -9.39
C GLY A 199 4.67 -5.97 -8.35
N GLY A 200 5.04 -6.23 -7.09
CA GLY A 200 4.25 -5.99 -5.87
C GLY A 200 3.14 -4.97 -5.95
N GLY A 201 3.51 -3.71 -6.14
CA GLY A 201 2.56 -2.61 -6.09
C GLY A 201 1.55 -2.58 -7.24
N ILE A 202 1.96 -2.92 -8.47
CA ILE A 202 1.03 -2.91 -9.62
C ILE A 202 0.13 -4.13 -9.60
N LYS A 203 0.67 -5.33 -9.32
CA LYS A 203 -0.15 -6.55 -9.22
C LYS A 203 -1.21 -6.40 -8.12
N SER A 204 -0.82 -5.93 -6.94
CA SER A 204 -1.77 -5.71 -5.84
C SER A 204 -2.81 -4.66 -6.18
N HIS A 205 -2.43 -3.60 -6.92
CA HIS A 205 -3.36 -2.55 -7.29
C HIS A 205 -4.43 -3.05 -8.27
N PHE A 206 -4.08 -3.95 -9.19
CA PHE A 206 -5.03 -4.55 -10.13
C PHE A 206 -6.11 -5.35 -9.40
N ILE A 207 -5.69 -6.30 -8.58
CA ILE A 207 -6.61 -7.18 -7.86
C ILE A 207 -7.38 -6.43 -6.75
N TYR A 208 -6.78 -5.41 -6.14
CA TYR A 208 -7.48 -4.47 -5.25
C TYR A 208 -8.61 -3.72 -5.96
N LYS A 209 -8.41 -3.31 -7.22
CA LYS A 209 -9.44 -2.60 -8.00
C LYS A 209 -10.59 -3.52 -8.44
N LEU A 210 -10.31 -4.81 -8.60
CA LEU A 210 -11.32 -5.82 -8.88
C LEU A 210 -12.11 -6.17 -7.61
N PHE A 211 -11.42 -6.62 -6.56
CA PHE A 211 -11.99 -7.19 -5.33
C PHE A 211 -11.40 -6.52 -4.06
N PRO A 212 -11.78 -5.25 -3.77
CA PRO A 212 -11.25 -4.48 -2.63
C PRO A 212 -11.63 -5.04 -1.25
N GLU A 213 -12.59 -5.95 -1.19
CA GLU A 213 -12.95 -6.73 -0.02
C GLU A 213 -11.92 -7.81 0.31
N MET A 214 -11.18 -8.30 -0.70
CA MET A 214 -10.30 -9.46 -0.60
C MET A 214 -8.82 -9.11 -0.72
N TYR A 215 -8.48 -8.13 -1.57
CA TYR A 215 -7.08 -7.82 -1.86
C TYR A 215 -6.67 -6.42 -1.39
N PRO A 216 -5.70 -6.30 -0.48
CA PRO A 216 -5.18 -5.01 -0.08
C PRO A 216 -4.23 -4.42 -1.13
N ASN A 217 -4.22 -3.09 -1.21
CA ASN A 217 -3.31 -2.33 -2.08
C ASN A 217 -1.92 -2.21 -1.44
N ARG A 218 -0.94 -2.97 -1.91
CA ARG A 218 0.46 -2.87 -1.48
C ARG A 218 1.17 -1.71 -2.17
N SER A 219 0.71 -0.49 -1.92
CA SER A 219 1.35 0.72 -2.45
C SER A 219 2.72 0.98 -1.80
N ARG A 220 3.52 1.86 -2.40
CA ARG A 220 4.80 2.28 -1.80
C ARG A 220 4.57 2.93 -0.42
N GLU A 221 3.54 3.77 -0.34
CA GLU A 221 3.13 4.42 0.91
C GLU A 221 2.70 3.41 1.95
N ALA A 222 1.96 2.36 1.56
CA ALA A 222 1.52 1.34 2.49
C ALA A 222 2.70 0.60 3.14
N VAL A 223 3.76 0.28 2.39
CA VAL A 223 4.97 -0.36 2.96
C VAL A 223 5.71 0.61 3.90
N TRP A 224 5.83 1.90 3.53
CA TRP A 224 6.35 2.92 4.44
C TRP A 224 5.52 3.02 5.72
N ALA A 225 4.19 2.98 5.62
CA ALA A 225 3.32 3.01 6.78
C ALA A 225 3.57 1.85 7.74
N LEU A 226 3.85 0.64 7.25
CA LEU A 226 4.22 -0.50 8.11
C LEU A 226 5.53 -0.25 8.89
N TYR A 227 6.51 0.44 8.29
CA TYR A 227 7.72 0.85 8.99
C TYR A 227 7.42 1.78 10.18
N TYR A 228 6.50 2.74 10.00
CA TYR A 228 6.09 3.66 11.07
C TYR A 228 5.19 3.03 12.12
N LEU A 229 4.28 2.13 11.71
CA LEU A 229 3.40 1.40 12.63
C LEU A 229 4.20 0.42 13.49
N SER A 230 5.30 -0.12 12.99
CA SER A 230 6.18 -1.02 13.74
C SER A 230 7.22 -0.27 14.60
N SER A 231 6.96 1.01 14.89
CA SER A 231 7.85 1.91 15.65
C SER A 231 9.29 1.94 15.14
N LYS A 232 9.49 1.65 13.84
CA LYS A 232 10.81 1.59 13.21
C LYS A 232 11.75 0.55 13.85
N LYS A 233 11.20 -0.45 14.55
CA LYS A 233 12.00 -1.47 15.23
C LYS A 233 12.57 -2.48 14.24
N LYS A 234 13.68 -3.11 14.64
CA LYS A 234 14.42 -4.05 13.78
C LYS A 234 13.87 -5.47 13.76
N PHE A 235 13.29 -5.90 14.87
CA PHE A 235 12.81 -7.27 15.08
C PHE A 235 13.84 -8.38 14.79
N GLY A 236 15.14 -8.06 14.85
CA GLY A 236 16.21 -9.03 14.57
C GLY A 236 16.61 -9.13 13.10
N CYS A 237 16.06 -8.29 12.21
CA CYS A 237 16.52 -8.17 10.82
C CYS A 237 17.95 -7.62 10.77
N LYS A 238 18.79 -8.19 9.90
CA LYS A 238 20.14 -7.72 9.60
C LYS A 238 20.12 -6.39 8.85
N GLU A 239 19.18 -6.22 7.93
CA GLU A 239 19.04 -5.02 7.08
C GLU A 239 18.24 -3.89 7.78
N ASP A 240 18.38 -3.79 9.10
CA ASP A 240 17.64 -2.88 9.97
C ASP A 240 16.16 -3.23 10.08
N SER A 241 15.35 -2.97 9.04
CA SER A 241 13.90 -3.17 9.06
C SER A 241 13.43 -3.92 7.81
N GLN A 242 12.56 -4.90 8.01
CA GLN A 242 11.95 -5.70 6.95
C GLN A 242 11.18 -4.87 5.90
N PHE A 243 10.73 -3.68 6.29
CA PHE A 243 9.95 -2.78 5.45
C PHE A 243 10.82 -1.82 4.62
N LEU A 244 12.13 -1.81 4.85
CA LEU A 244 13.07 -0.92 4.18
C LEU A 244 14.00 -1.71 3.26
N MET A 245 14.54 -1.00 2.29
CA MET A 245 15.72 -1.41 1.57
C MET A 245 16.75 -0.31 1.66
N ILE A 246 17.88 -0.61 2.30
CA ILE A 246 18.95 0.34 2.57
C ILE A 246 20.09 0.07 1.59
N ASN A 247 20.34 1.01 0.69
CA ASN A 247 21.51 0.96 -0.18
C ASN A 247 22.64 1.78 0.44
N ALA A 248 23.48 1.10 1.23
CA ALA A 248 24.62 1.73 1.91
C ALA A 248 25.62 2.38 0.94
N ARG A 249 25.78 1.85 -0.29
CA ARG A 249 26.71 2.40 -1.29
C ARG A 249 26.23 3.71 -1.88
N GLU A 250 24.93 3.81 -2.14
CA GLU A 250 24.32 5.03 -2.68
C GLU A 250 23.86 5.99 -1.58
N GLY A 251 23.95 5.57 -0.31
CA GLY A 251 23.46 6.33 0.83
C GLY A 251 21.98 6.65 0.73
N THR A 252 21.17 5.72 0.19
CA THR A 252 19.72 5.90 0.01
C THR A 252 18.93 4.81 0.71
N THR A 253 17.75 5.16 1.20
CA THR A 253 16.77 4.22 1.74
C THR A 253 15.47 4.31 0.95
N GLN A 254 14.90 3.17 0.61
CA GLN A 254 13.59 3.06 -0.01
C GLN A 254 12.72 2.12 0.80
N GLN A 255 11.40 2.14 0.58
CA GLN A 255 10.55 1.04 1.02
C GLN A 255 10.99 -0.26 0.34
N ASN A 256 10.86 -1.39 1.05
CA ASN A 256 11.16 -2.70 0.49
C ASN A 256 10.20 -3.01 -0.67
N TYR A 257 10.67 -2.84 -1.90
CA TYR A 257 9.89 -3.08 -3.10
C TYR A 257 9.69 -4.58 -3.40
N PHE A 258 10.47 -5.46 -2.78
CA PHE A 258 10.28 -6.92 -2.82
C PHE A 258 9.47 -7.47 -1.64
N TYR A 259 8.99 -6.63 -0.73
CA TYR A 259 8.21 -7.08 0.42
C TYR A 259 7.06 -8.03 0.00
N PRO A 260 6.99 -9.27 0.51
CA PRO A 260 6.03 -10.26 0.01
C PRO A 260 4.58 -9.80 0.11
N TYR A 261 3.79 -10.08 -0.92
CA TYR A 261 2.38 -9.71 -0.94
C TYR A 261 1.58 -10.48 0.10
N ALA A 262 1.92 -11.75 0.35
CA ALA A 262 1.30 -12.56 1.39
C ALA A 262 1.46 -11.92 2.78
N LEU A 263 2.70 -11.63 3.18
CA LEU A 263 3.00 -10.98 4.46
C LEU A 263 2.31 -9.62 4.59
N PHE A 264 2.34 -8.80 3.52
CA PHE A 264 1.64 -7.52 3.52
C PHE A 264 0.14 -7.68 3.75
N SER A 265 -0.47 -8.64 3.05
CA SER A 265 -1.90 -8.85 3.10
C SER A 265 -2.35 -9.38 4.46
N PHE A 266 -1.52 -10.20 5.08
CA PHE A 266 -1.72 -10.65 6.45
C PHE A 266 -1.77 -9.50 7.45
N TYR A 267 -0.79 -8.60 7.42
CA TYR A 267 -0.83 -7.40 8.26
C TYR A 267 -2.03 -6.52 7.91
N ALA A 268 -2.40 -6.37 6.64
CA ALA A 268 -3.56 -5.58 6.24
C ALA A 268 -4.89 -6.14 6.81
N VAL A 269 -5.07 -7.47 6.85
CA VAL A 269 -6.22 -8.12 7.50
C VAL A 269 -6.27 -7.79 8.99
N ARG A 270 -5.13 -7.91 9.69
CA ARG A 270 -5.05 -7.59 11.12
C ARG A 270 -5.31 -6.11 11.41
N ILE A 271 -4.78 -5.23 10.58
CA ILE A 271 -5.04 -3.78 10.65
C ILE A 271 -6.52 -3.50 10.44
N TYR A 272 -7.17 -4.14 9.45
CA TYR A 272 -8.60 -3.99 9.24
C TYR A 272 -9.41 -4.40 10.47
N ARG A 273 -9.14 -5.56 11.07
CA ARG A 273 -9.83 -6.01 12.30
C ARG A 273 -9.73 -4.95 13.40
N GLN A 274 -8.53 -4.41 13.61
CA GLN A 274 -8.34 -3.39 14.62
C GLN A 274 -9.05 -2.07 14.30
N LEU A 275 -9.02 -1.63 13.04
CA LEU A 275 -9.76 -0.43 12.61
C LEU A 275 -11.27 -0.65 12.76
N LYS A 276 -11.78 -1.84 12.45
CA LYS A 276 -13.20 -2.19 12.63
C LYS A 276 -13.64 -2.03 14.08
N GLU A 277 -12.86 -2.51 15.04
CA GLU A 277 -13.12 -2.30 16.47
C GLU A 277 -13.09 -0.81 16.86
N LEU A 278 -12.11 -0.06 16.34
CA LEU A 278 -11.96 1.36 16.63
C LEU A 278 -13.12 2.20 16.06
N TYR A 279 -13.55 1.95 14.82
CA TYR A 279 -14.73 2.57 14.22
C TYR A 279 -16.01 2.22 14.99
N ALA A 280 -16.17 0.95 15.40
CA ALA A 280 -17.33 0.50 16.15
C ALA A 280 -17.48 1.21 17.51
N LYS A 281 -16.37 1.53 18.19
CA LYS A 281 -16.38 2.34 19.44
C LYS A 281 -16.99 3.73 19.26
N HIS A 282 -16.99 4.26 18.03
CA HIS A 282 -17.62 5.53 17.68
C HIS A 282 -18.98 5.36 16.98
N GLY A 283 -19.54 4.13 16.97
CA GLY A 283 -20.85 3.85 16.40
C GLY A 283 -20.89 3.92 14.87
N VAL A 284 -19.76 3.65 14.21
CA VAL A 284 -19.65 3.56 12.74
C VAL A 284 -19.38 2.11 12.34
N SER A 285 -20.20 1.58 11.44
CA SER A 285 -19.99 0.26 10.84
C SER A 285 -19.20 0.38 9.54
N LEU A 286 -18.30 -0.55 9.29
CA LEU A 286 -17.49 -0.58 8.07
C LEU A 286 -18.15 -1.46 7.00
N PRO A 287 -18.31 -0.97 5.76
CA PRO A 287 -18.74 -1.78 4.62
C PRO A 287 -17.65 -2.78 4.26
N ILE A 288 -18.02 -4.06 4.21
CA ILE A 288 -17.05 -5.15 3.99
C ILE A 288 -16.62 -5.20 2.53
N GLU A 289 -17.49 -4.82 1.61
CA GLU A 289 -17.20 -4.64 0.18
C GLU A 289 -16.12 -3.57 -0.09
N TYR A 290 -15.75 -2.76 0.90
CA TYR A 290 -14.68 -1.76 0.83
C TYR A 290 -13.61 -1.95 1.91
N ARG A 291 -13.48 -3.16 2.47
CA ARG A 291 -12.56 -3.53 3.55
C ARG A 291 -11.19 -2.89 3.40
N PHE A 292 -10.52 -3.12 2.28
CA PHE A 292 -9.15 -2.64 2.08
C PHE A 292 -9.06 -1.23 1.52
N VAL A 293 -10.17 -0.61 1.10
CA VAL A 293 -10.20 0.83 0.80
C VAL A 293 -9.96 1.64 2.06
N LEU A 294 -10.55 1.22 3.18
CA LEU A 294 -10.30 1.85 4.46
C LEU A 294 -8.83 1.67 4.89
N VAL A 295 -8.30 0.45 4.78
CA VAL A 295 -6.91 0.16 5.15
C VAL A 295 -5.95 1.00 4.31
N ASP A 296 -6.15 1.07 3.00
CA ASP A 296 -5.36 1.91 2.10
C ASP A 296 -5.42 3.39 2.48
N SER A 297 -6.61 3.92 2.82
CA SER A 297 -6.77 5.30 3.31
C SER A 297 -5.99 5.56 4.60
N PHE A 298 -6.10 4.66 5.58
CA PHE A 298 -5.41 4.78 6.86
C PHE A 298 -3.89 4.68 6.71
N LEU A 299 -3.38 3.71 5.94
CA LEU A 299 -1.95 3.56 5.71
C LEU A 299 -1.38 4.74 4.92
N SER A 300 -2.11 5.25 3.92
CA SER A 300 -1.71 6.46 3.19
C SER A 300 -1.65 7.68 4.10
N PHE A 301 -2.55 7.79 5.08
CA PHE A 301 -2.44 8.82 6.11
C PHE A 301 -1.17 8.66 6.94
N VAL A 302 -0.91 7.46 7.49
CA VAL A 302 0.30 7.20 8.30
C VAL A 302 1.57 7.58 7.53
N ALA A 303 1.70 7.17 6.27
CA ALA A 303 2.86 7.52 5.45
C ALA A 303 2.97 9.03 5.22
N ARG A 304 1.88 9.71 4.87
CA ARG A 304 1.86 11.16 4.63
C ARG A 304 2.22 11.97 5.86
N THR A 305 1.88 11.51 7.07
CA THR A 305 2.31 12.15 8.33
C THR A 305 3.84 12.21 8.45
N HIS A 306 4.56 11.31 7.79
CA HIS A 306 6.02 11.23 7.81
C HIS A 306 6.66 11.58 6.47
N GLN A 307 5.95 12.26 5.57
CA GLN A 307 6.44 12.52 4.20
C GLN A 307 7.82 13.20 4.19
N SER A 308 8.05 14.17 5.08
CA SER A 308 9.36 14.86 5.17
C SER A 308 10.49 13.88 5.51
N GLU A 309 10.27 12.98 6.47
CA GLU A 309 11.26 11.97 6.85
C GLU A 309 11.48 10.97 5.72
N ILE A 310 10.40 10.53 5.06
CA ILE A 310 10.48 9.65 3.88
C ILE A 310 11.32 10.32 2.77
N ASP A 311 11.09 11.61 2.51
CA ASP A 311 11.82 12.34 1.48
C ASP A 311 13.30 12.48 1.85
N ASP A 312 13.62 12.70 3.13
CA ASP A 312 15.00 12.75 3.62
C ASP A 312 15.70 11.39 3.52
N LEU A 313 15.03 10.30 3.89
CA LEU A 313 15.55 8.93 3.75
C LEU A 313 15.83 8.54 2.30
N LYS A 314 15.04 9.06 1.35
CA LYS A 314 15.21 8.81 -0.09
C LYS A 314 16.34 9.63 -0.71
N LYS A 315 16.74 10.75 -0.11
CA LYS A 315 17.86 11.55 -0.62
C LYS A 315 19.15 10.75 -0.50
N LYS A 316 20.05 10.96 -1.48
CA LYS A 316 21.42 10.45 -1.37
C LYS A 316 22.09 11.20 -0.22
N ALA A 317 22.69 10.47 0.71
CA ALA A 317 23.57 11.07 1.70
C ALA A 317 24.71 11.82 0.98
N GLU A 318 24.87 13.12 1.23
CA GLU A 318 25.96 13.93 0.66
C GLU A 318 27.34 13.61 1.27
N SER A 319 27.43 12.63 2.17
CA SER A 319 28.66 12.27 2.87
C SER A 319 28.85 10.76 2.98
N TYR A 320 29.45 10.16 1.96
CA TYR A 320 30.35 9.02 2.14
C TYR A 320 31.59 9.24 1.27
N HIS A 321 32.34 10.30 1.58
CA HIS A 321 33.77 10.32 1.30
C HIS A 321 34.40 9.29 2.24
N TYR A 322 34.52 8.04 1.78
CA TYR A 322 35.55 7.17 2.32
C TYR A 322 36.89 7.76 1.85
N GLU A 323 37.56 8.49 2.72
CA GLU A 323 39.01 8.54 2.70
C GLU A 323 39.50 7.11 2.96
N TYR A 324 39.92 6.43 1.89
CA TYR A 324 40.87 5.33 1.96
C TYR A 324 41.96 5.56 0.92
#